data_AF-A0A0N4XKX3-F1
#
_entry.id   AF-A0A0N4XKX3-F1
#
_cell.length_a   1.000
_cell.length_b   1.000
_cell.length_c   1.000
_cell.angle_alpha   90.00
_cell.angle_beta   90.00
_cell.angle_gamma   90.00
#
_symmetry.space_group_name_H-M   'P 1'
#
loop_
_entity.id
_entity.type
_entity.pdbx_description
1 polymer ?
#
loop_
_entity_poly.entity_id
_entity_poly.type
_entity_poly.pdbx_seq_one_letter_code
_entity_poly.pdbx_strand_id
1 'polypeptide(L)'
;MSTTTPERLENVSFIENFVSPYLKGVKCSFTQRGRRRSFDLVFRHSSVATLLYHTTQKKFVFVRQFRPEYLQDIPILDITREEIEEECGYKVRNEDLQFVATFRFGFVMSI
;
A
#
# COMPACT_ATOMS: atom_id res chain seq x y z
N MET A 1 -22.90 34.35 -8.08
CA MET A 1 -21.79 33.42 -8.31
C MET A 1 -21.04 33.27 -6.99
N SER A 2 -21.33 32.25 -6.19
CA SER A 2 -20.62 32.02 -4.92
C SER A 2 -19.21 31.53 -5.22
N THR A 3 -18.22 32.34 -4.91
CA THR A 3 -16.80 31.95 -4.97
C THR A 3 -16.56 30.85 -3.95
N THR A 4 -16.56 29.59 -4.38
CA THR A 4 -16.14 28.47 -3.54
C THR A 4 -14.64 28.63 -3.30
N THR A 5 -14.27 29.27 -2.19
CA THR A 5 -12.88 29.34 -1.74
C THR A 5 -12.33 27.91 -1.66
N PRO A 6 -11.15 27.61 -2.23
CA PRO A 6 -10.59 26.28 -2.16
C PRO A 6 -10.45 25.90 -0.68
N GLU A 7 -10.99 24.75 -0.35
CA GLU A 7 -11.04 24.26 1.02
C GLU A 7 -9.62 24.08 1.56
N ARG A 8 -9.23 24.94 2.51
CA ARG A 8 -7.88 25.00 3.07
C ARG A 8 -7.84 24.37 4.45
N LEU A 9 -6.80 23.58 4.70
CA LEU A 9 -6.48 23.08 6.03
C LEU A 9 -5.58 24.09 6.74
N GLU A 10 -5.89 24.37 8.00
CA GLU A 10 -5.13 25.27 8.86
C GLU A 10 -4.58 24.51 10.07
N ASN A 11 -3.52 25.01 10.70
CA ASN A 11 -2.96 24.45 11.94
C ASN A 11 -2.65 22.94 11.83
N VAL A 12 -2.06 22.52 10.72
CA VAL A 12 -1.67 21.12 10.49
C VAL A 12 -0.50 20.77 11.40
N SER A 13 -0.63 19.72 12.20
CA SER A 13 0.44 19.16 13.01
C SER A 13 0.47 17.65 12.92
N PHE A 14 1.67 17.09 12.98
CA PHE A 14 1.91 15.66 13.01
C PHE A 14 2.53 15.30 14.35
N ILE A 15 1.96 14.31 15.02
CA ILE A 15 2.51 13.78 16.27
C ILE A 15 2.78 12.30 16.02
N GLU A 16 4.05 11.89 16.15
CA GLU A 16 4.40 10.47 16.23
C GLU A 16 3.85 9.92 17.55
N ASN A 17 2.72 9.21 17.47
CA ASN A 17 2.07 8.61 18.63
C ASN A 17 2.12 7.08 18.59
N PHE A 18 2.61 6.48 17.49
CA PHE A 18 2.62 5.03 17.32
C PHE A 18 3.96 4.55 16.76
N VAL A 19 4.86 4.16 17.67
CA VAL A 19 6.12 3.51 17.33
C VAL A 19 6.05 2.06 17.80
N SER A 20 5.70 1.17 16.88
CA SER A 20 5.85 -0.28 17.03
C SER A 20 7.00 -0.74 16.12
N PRO A 21 7.72 -1.82 16.47
CA PRO A 21 8.71 -2.42 15.56
C PRO A 21 8.15 -2.76 14.17
N TYR A 22 6.84 -2.97 14.06
CA TYR A 22 6.17 -3.42 12.83
C TYR A 22 5.30 -2.35 12.16
N LEU A 23 4.92 -1.31 12.90
CA LEU A 23 3.94 -0.32 12.47
C LEU A 23 4.40 1.05 12.95
N LYS A 24 4.68 1.92 11.98
CA LYS A 24 4.96 3.34 12.24
C LYS A 24 3.75 4.14 11.83
N GLY A 25 3.26 4.99 12.72
CA GLY A 25 2.11 5.83 12.44
C GLY A 25 2.23 7.22 13.05
N VAL A 26 1.66 8.20 12.36
CA VAL A 26 1.56 9.59 12.81
C VAL A 26 0.11 9.98 12.94
N LYS A 27 -0.22 10.69 14.00
CA LYS A 27 -1.51 11.35 14.13
C LYS A 27 -1.42 12.71 13.46
N CYS A 28 -2.18 12.91 12.40
CA CYS A 28 -2.34 14.22 11.77
C CYS A 28 -3.50 14.94 12.45
N SER A 29 -3.28 16.16 12.93
CA SER A 29 -4.30 17.06 13.46
C SER A 29 -4.34 18.34 12.64
N PHE A 30 -5.53 18.84 12.33
CA PHE A 30 -5.69 20.07 11.54
C PHE A 30 -7.04 20.72 11.85
N THR A 31 -7.19 21.97 11.43
CA THR A 31 -8.44 22.73 11.49
C THR A 31 -9.01 22.86 10.10
N GLN A 32 -10.28 22.50 9.93
CA GLN A 32 -11.02 22.60 8.68
C GLN A 32 -12.38 23.21 8.98
N ARG A 33 -12.73 24.30 8.30
CA ARG A 33 -13.97 25.07 8.53
C ARG A 33 -14.17 25.44 10.02
N GLY A 34 -13.10 25.84 10.70
CA GLY A 34 -13.11 26.16 12.14
C GLY A 34 -13.29 24.97 13.08
N ARG A 35 -13.38 23.74 12.58
CA ARG A 35 -13.46 22.51 13.39
C ARG A 35 -12.12 21.80 13.41
N ARG A 36 -11.66 21.44 14.61
CA ARG A 36 -10.47 20.59 14.78
C ARG A 36 -10.81 19.15 14.41
N ARG A 37 -10.01 18.56 13.54
CA ARG A 37 -10.09 17.17 13.10
C ARG A 37 -8.74 16.49 13.34
N SER A 38 -8.76 15.19 13.55
CA SER A 38 -7.55 14.38 13.63
C SER A 38 -7.79 12.98 13.11
N PHE A 39 -6.79 12.39 12.45
CA PHE A 39 -6.81 11.00 12.02
C PHE A 39 -5.42 10.37 12.13
N ASP A 40 -5.40 9.05 12.22
CA ASP A 40 -4.17 8.28 12.32
C ASP A 40 -3.73 7.82 10.93
N LEU A 41 -2.52 8.21 10.55
CA LEU A 41 -1.83 7.77 9.35
C LEU A 41 -0.91 6.63 9.73
N VAL A 42 -1.14 5.46 9.14
CA VAL A 42 -0.22 4.33 9.26
C VAL A 42 0.62 4.27 7.99
N PHE A 43 1.94 4.35 8.14
CA PHE A 43 2.86 4.12 7.04
C PHE A 43 2.86 2.61 6.76
N ARG A 44 2.16 2.20 5.70
CA ARG A 44 2.25 0.83 5.17
C ARG A 44 3.31 0.78 4.08
N HIS A 45 4.04 -0.32 4.05
CA HIS A 45 4.97 -0.62 2.97
C HIS A 45 4.20 -0.86 1.66
N SER A 46 4.86 -0.62 0.54
CA SER A 46 4.35 -1.05 -0.77
C SER A 46 4.30 -2.58 -0.80
N SER A 47 3.14 -3.13 -1.17
CA SER A 47 2.93 -4.57 -1.33
C SER A 47 2.72 -4.91 -2.81
N VAL A 48 3.04 -6.15 -3.19
CA VAL A 48 2.82 -6.70 -4.52
C VAL A 48 1.73 -7.76 -4.43
N ALA A 49 0.86 -7.79 -5.45
CA ALA A 49 -0.05 -8.90 -5.69
C ALA A 49 0.18 -9.43 -7.10
N THR A 50 0.32 -10.75 -7.23
CA THR A 50 0.63 -11.40 -8.51
C THR A 50 -0.44 -12.42 -8.86
N LEU A 51 -0.84 -12.47 -10.12
CA LEU A 51 -1.71 -13.50 -10.66
C LEU A 51 -0.91 -14.43 -11.58
N LEU A 52 -0.72 -15.68 -11.17
CA LEU A 52 -0.01 -16.68 -11.96
C LEU A 52 -1.00 -17.49 -12.80
N TYR A 53 -0.73 -17.56 -14.10
CA TYR A 53 -1.55 -18.34 -15.05
C TYR A 53 -0.70 -19.36 -15.80
N HIS A 54 -1.09 -20.63 -15.71
CA HIS A 54 -0.46 -21.70 -16.46
C HIS A 54 -1.07 -21.78 -17.87
N THR A 55 -0.28 -21.45 -18.90
CA THR A 55 -0.73 -21.39 -20.30
C THR A 55 -1.16 -22.73 -20.88
N THR A 56 -0.41 -23.81 -20.63
CA THR A 56 -0.75 -25.16 -21.12
C THR A 56 -1.99 -25.75 -20.44
N GLN A 57 -2.08 -25.68 -19.11
CA GLN A 57 -3.19 -26.26 -18.36
C GLN A 57 -4.43 -25.37 -18.31
N LYS A 58 -4.31 -24.11 -18.75
CA LYS A 58 -5.36 -23.08 -18.71
C LYS A 58 -5.95 -22.87 -17.30
N LYS A 59 -5.08 -22.72 -16.30
CA LYS A 59 -5.46 -22.62 -14.89
C LYS A 59 -4.71 -21.50 -14.18
N PHE A 60 -5.37 -20.84 -13.22
CA PHE A 60 -4.72 -19.93 -12.28
C PHE A 60 -4.15 -20.70 -11.09
N VAL A 61 -3.02 -20.22 -10.58
CA VAL A 61 -2.43 -20.72 -9.34
C VAL A 61 -2.81 -19.76 -8.22
N PHE A 62 -3.42 -20.30 -7.17
CA PHE A 62 -3.72 -19.57 -5.94
C PHE A 62 -3.01 -20.26 -4.78
N VAL A 63 -2.42 -19.47 -3.91
CA VAL A 63 -1.84 -19.94 -2.65
C VAL A 63 -2.64 -19.35 -1.49
N ARG A 64 -2.70 -20.11 -0.40
CA ARG A 64 -3.31 -19.67 0.86
C ARG A 64 -2.22 -19.74 1.91
N GLN A 65 -1.59 -18.60 2.18
CA GLN A 65 -0.55 -18.50 3.20
C GLN A 65 -0.77 -17.32 4.13
N PHE A 66 -0.31 -17.49 5.36
CA PHE A 66 -0.18 -16.43 6.34
C PHE A 66 1.24 -15.88 6.23
N ARG A 67 1.38 -14.61 5.83
CA ARG A 67 2.67 -13.94 5.64
C ARG A 67 2.93 -12.98 6.79
N PRO A 68 3.97 -13.19 7.62
CA PRO A 68 4.59 -12.10 8.38
C PRO A 68 5.39 -11.23 7.39
N GLU A 69 5.06 -9.94 7.31
CA GLU A 69 5.73 -9.00 6.40
C GLU A 69 7.24 -8.89 6.74
N TYR A 70 8.11 -9.08 5.76
CA TYR A 70 9.55 -8.81 5.86
C TYR A 70 9.90 -7.59 5.02
N LEU A 71 10.71 -6.68 5.57
CA LEU A 71 11.03 -5.41 4.95
C LEU A 71 12.34 -5.51 4.15
N GLN A 72 12.26 -5.30 2.83
CA GLN A 72 13.44 -5.05 2.00
C GLN A 72 13.18 -3.91 1.01
N ASP A 73 14.09 -2.94 0.97
CA ASP A 73 14.10 -1.85 0.00
C ASP A 73 14.73 -2.33 -1.33
N ILE A 74 14.03 -3.22 -2.03
CA ILE A 74 14.41 -3.77 -3.34
C ILE A 74 13.36 -3.45 -4.41
N PRO A 75 13.71 -3.48 -5.71
CA PRO A 75 12.76 -3.25 -6.79
C PRO A 75 11.55 -4.20 -6.73
N ILE A 76 10.36 -3.71 -7.10
CA ILE A 76 9.10 -4.50 -7.12
C ILE A 76 9.25 -5.81 -7.87
N LEU A 77 10.04 -5.83 -8.95
CA LEU A 77 10.25 -7.03 -9.76
C LEU A 77 10.98 -8.13 -8.97
N ASP A 78 11.97 -7.74 -8.18
CA ASP A 78 12.75 -8.67 -7.35
C ASP A 78 11.88 -9.21 -6.21
N ILE A 79 11.12 -8.35 -5.53
CA ILE A 79 10.11 -8.75 -4.53
C ILE A 79 9.14 -9.75 -5.15
N THR A 80 8.58 -9.43 -6.32
CA THR A 80 7.61 -10.29 -7.00
C THR A 80 8.17 -11.69 -7.24
N ARG A 81 9.42 -11.78 -7.70
CA ARG A 81 10.09 -13.05 -8.01
C ARG A 81 10.36 -13.86 -6.74
N GLU A 82 10.89 -13.21 -5.70
CA GLU A 82 11.14 -13.84 -4.40
C GLU A 82 9.84 -14.38 -3.79
N GLU A 83 8.78 -13.57 -3.80
CA GLU A 83 7.47 -13.97 -3.30
C GLU A 83 6.93 -15.18 -4.08
N ILE A 84 6.95 -15.17 -5.42
CA ILE A 84 6.48 -16.31 -6.23
C ILE A 84 7.28 -17.59 -5.94
N GLU A 85 8.60 -17.49 -5.77
CA GLU A 85 9.44 -18.63 -5.44
C GLU A 85 9.14 -19.16 -4.03
N GLU A 86 8.99 -18.27 -3.05
CA GLU A 86 8.74 -18.62 -1.65
C GLU A 86 7.33 -19.19 -1.41
N GLU A 87 6.26 -18.56 -1.92
CA GLU A 87 4.89 -19.03 -1.65
C GLU A 87 4.34 -20.03 -2.66
N CYS A 88 4.78 -19.96 -3.93
CA CYS A 88 4.28 -20.87 -4.97
C CYS A 88 5.31 -21.93 -5.38
N GLY A 89 6.60 -21.78 -5.05
CA GLY A 89 7.64 -22.72 -5.44
C GLY A 89 8.07 -22.62 -6.92
N TYR A 90 7.70 -21.54 -7.62
CA TYR A 90 8.03 -21.36 -9.04
C TYR A 90 9.15 -20.34 -9.24
N LYS A 91 10.10 -20.67 -10.11
CA LYS A 91 11.08 -19.70 -10.62
C LYS A 91 10.58 -19.09 -11.91
N VAL A 92 10.39 -17.77 -11.90
CA VAL A 92 9.92 -17.00 -13.07
C VAL A 92 11.04 -16.11 -13.60
N ARG A 93 11.07 -15.88 -14.92
CA ARG A 93 11.97 -14.92 -15.56
C ARG A 93 11.32 -13.54 -15.60
N ASN A 94 12.14 -12.51 -15.68
CA ASN A 94 11.67 -11.12 -15.75
C ASN A 94 10.82 -10.87 -17.00
N GLU A 95 11.14 -11.52 -18.13
CA GLU A 95 10.36 -11.37 -19.36
C GLU A 95 8.95 -11.98 -19.27
N ASP A 96 8.74 -12.94 -18.36
CA ASP A 96 7.46 -13.62 -18.18
C ASP A 96 6.51 -12.83 -17.26
N LEU A 97 7.04 -11.83 -16.54
CA LEU A 97 6.27 -10.97 -15.65
C LEU A 97 5.75 -9.74 -16.39
N GLN A 98 4.45 -9.51 -16.27
CA GLN A 98 3.79 -8.35 -16.88
C GLN A 98 3.14 -7.50 -15.80
N PHE A 99 3.45 -6.21 -15.82
CA PHE A 99 2.78 -5.24 -14.96
C PHE A 99 1.34 -5.05 -15.44
N VAL A 100 0.38 -5.26 -14.53
CA VAL A 100 -1.05 -5.10 -14.81
C VAL A 100 -1.55 -3.75 -14.32
N ALA A 101 -1.35 -3.43 -13.03
CA ALA A 101 -1.87 -2.22 -12.42
C ALA A 101 -1.16 -1.87 -11.11
N THR A 102 -1.24 -0.60 -10.72
CA THR A 102 -0.90 -0.13 -9.38
C THR A 102 -2.18 0.29 -8.67
N PHE A 103 -2.44 -0.31 -7.51
CA PHE A 103 -3.52 0.12 -6.62
C PHE A 103 -2.96 1.07 -5.57
N ARG A 104 -3.44 2.31 -5.56
CA ARG A 104 -3.11 3.29 -4.52
C ARG A 104 -4.27 3.38 -3.56
N PHE A 105 -4.06 2.90 -2.34
CA PHE A 105 -5.01 3.13 -1.26
C PHE A 105 -4.73 4.51 -0.66
N GLY A 106 -5.44 5.52 -1.16
CA GLY A 106 -5.46 6.86 -0.58
C GLY A 106 -6.63 6.99 0.40
N PHE A 107 -6.42 7.73 1.48
CA PHE A 107 -7.52 8.11 2.37
C PHE A 107 -8.40 9.14 1.65
N VAL A 108 -9.65 8.80 1.39
CA VAL A 108 -10.65 9.77 0.93
C VAL A 108 -11.23 10.45 2.18
N MET A 109 -10.79 11.67 2.42
CA MET A 109 -11.45 12.53 3.39
C MET A 109 -12.76 13.02 2.76
N SER A 110 -13.90 12.49 3.21
CA SER A 110 -15.18 13.13 2.92
C SER A 110 -15.20 14.48 3.63
N ILE A 111 -15.03 15.53 2.83
CA ILE A 111 -15.07 16.94 3.22
C ILE A 111 -16.50 17.45 3.34
#